data_AF-A0A7W0LTQ7-F1
#
_entry.id   AF-A0A7W0LTQ7-F1
#
_cell.length_a   1.000
_cell.length_b   1.000
_cell.length_c   1.000
_cell.angle_alpha   90.00
_cell.angle_beta   90.00
_cell.angle_gamma   90.00
#
_symmetry.space_group_name_H-M   'P 1'
#
loop_
_entity.id
_entity.type
_entity.pdbx_description
1 polymer ?
#
loop_
_entity_poly.entity_id
_entity_poly.type
_entity_poly.pdbx_seq_one_letter_code
_entity_poly.pdbx_strand_id
1 'polypeptide(L)'
;MRVALLSGGTGGAKLARGLLDVVGNDQLTVIANTGDDAEVYGVHVSPDPDLVTYWLADAIDERGYGIRDDTWEVMAAFEAAGRPAWFRLGDRDLAMCLVRTELLADGRRL
;
A
#
# COMPACT_ATOMS: atom_id res chain seq x y z
N MET A 1 -8.79 19.02 17.12
CA MET A 1 -8.44 17.93 18.06
C MET A 1 -7.54 16.98 17.28
N ARG A 2 -6.32 16.70 17.75
CA ARG A 2 -5.40 15.81 17.02
C ARG A 2 -5.67 14.35 17.38
N VAL A 3 -5.75 13.48 16.38
CA VAL A 3 -6.02 12.05 16.52
C VAL A 3 -4.85 11.26 15.94
N ALA A 4 -4.34 10.31 16.72
CA ALA A 4 -3.37 9.33 16.26
C ALA A 4 -4.01 7.95 16.20
N LEU A 5 -3.94 7.29 15.05
CA LEU A 5 -4.47 5.94 14.83
C LEU A 5 -3.30 4.98 14.59
N LEU A 6 -3.16 3.95 15.43
CA LEU A 6 -2.35 2.78 15.09
C LEU A 6 -3.16 1.91 14.12
N SER A 7 -2.60 1.61 12.95
CA SER A 7 -3.32 0.92 11.88
C SER A 7 -2.54 -0.25 11.32
N GLY A 8 -3.23 -1.37 11.10
CA GLY A 8 -2.73 -2.50 10.33
C GLY A 8 -3.90 -3.20 9.62
N GLY A 9 -3.61 -3.76 8.46
CA GLY A 9 -4.57 -4.41 7.57
C GLY A 9 -5.72 -3.51 7.08
N THR A 10 -6.65 -4.13 6.36
CA THR A 10 -7.80 -3.45 5.75
C THR A 10 -8.72 -2.80 6.76
N GLY A 11 -8.88 -3.40 7.95
CA GLY A 11 -9.73 -2.85 9.01
C GLY A 11 -9.23 -1.48 9.49
N GLY A 12 -7.92 -1.37 9.74
CA GLY A 12 -7.29 -0.12 10.15
C GLY A 12 -7.38 0.96 9.08
N ALA A 13 -7.12 0.61 7.81
CA ALA A 13 -7.19 1.55 6.70
C ALA A 13 -8.62 2.09 6.46
N LYS A 14 -9.65 1.24 6.56
CA LYS A 14 -11.06 1.67 6.50
C LYS A 14 -11.43 2.60 7.64
N LEU A 15 -10.98 2.28 8.87
CA LEU A 15 -11.19 3.15 10.03
C LEU A 15 -10.50 4.51 9.84
N ALA A 16 -9.27 4.52 9.31
CA ALA A 16 -8.54 5.74 8.99
C ALA A 16 -9.34 6.62 8.02
N ARG A 17 -9.89 6.03 6.95
CA ARG A 17 -10.69 6.77 5.98
C ARG A 17 -11.94 7.36 6.62
N GLY A 18 -12.69 6.59 7.40
CA GLY A 18 -13.87 7.12 8.09
C GLY A 18 -13.54 8.21 9.11
N LEU A 19 -12.42 8.06 9.86
CA LEU A 19 -11.97 9.08 10.80
C LEU A 19 -11.59 10.38 10.09
N LEU A 20 -10.96 10.32 8.92
CA LEU A 20 -10.60 11.49 8.13
C LEU A 20 -11.82 12.37 7.84
N ASP A 21 -12.98 11.79 7.52
CA ASP A 21 -14.23 12.53 7.29
C ASP A 21 -14.76 13.24 8.54
N VAL A 22 -14.45 12.71 9.72
CA VAL A 22 -14.93 13.25 11.01
C VAL A 22 -13.98 14.34 11.53
N VAL A 23 -12.67 14.14 11.41
CA VAL A 23 -11.67 15.02 12.06
C VAL A 23 -11.03 16.02 11.10
N GLY A 24 -11.06 15.75 9.79
CA GLY A 24 -10.42 16.56 8.76
C GLY A 24 -8.93 16.26 8.54
N ASN A 25 -8.42 16.65 7.37
CA ASN A 25 -7.09 16.28 6.86
C ASN A 25 -5.93 16.62 7.80
N ASP A 26 -5.97 17.79 8.44
CA ASP A 26 -4.85 18.27 9.25
C ASP A 26 -4.91 17.78 10.71
N GLN A 27 -5.84 16.89 11.03
CA GLN A 27 -6.08 16.41 12.40
C GLN A 27 -5.84 14.91 12.59
N LEU A 28 -5.69 14.14 11.51
CA LEU A 28 -5.44 12.69 11.56
C LEU A 28 -3.98 12.37 11.27
N THR A 29 -3.34 11.61 12.17
CA THR A 29 -2.08 10.94 11.92
C THR A 29 -2.30 9.43 12.00
N VAL A 30 -1.94 8.71 10.94
CA VAL A 30 -1.98 7.25 10.93
C VAL A 30 -0.57 6.72 11.08
N ILE A 31 -0.37 5.83 12.06
CA ILE A 31 0.88 5.12 12.31
C ILE A 31 0.64 3.69 11.83
N ALA A 32 1.12 3.40 10.62
CA ALA A 32 0.92 2.11 9.97
C ALA A 32 1.91 1.05 10.50
N ASN A 33 1.42 -0.18 10.63
CA ASN A 33 2.23 -1.36 10.90
C ASN A 33 3.22 -1.61 9.76
N THR A 34 4.45 -1.97 10.08
CA THR A 34 5.49 -2.37 9.12
C THR A 34 5.94 -3.82 9.34
N GLY A 35 5.20 -4.57 10.17
CA GLY A 35 5.51 -5.97 10.49
C GLY A 35 5.29 -6.92 9.32
N ASP A 36 4.51 -6.50 8.33
CA ASP A 36 4.20 -7.25 7.10
C ASP A 36 5.05 -6.78 5.90
N ASP A 37 6.00 -5.87 6.12
CA ASP A 37 6.90 -5.39 5.08
C ASP A 37 7.81 -6.52 4.59
N ALA A 38 7.98 -6.63 3.28
CA ALA A 38 8.71 -7.73 2.66
C ALA A 38 9.46 -7.30 1.39
N GLU A 39 10.57 -7.97 1.11
CA GLU A 39 11.21 -7.89 -0.20
C GLU A 39 10.63 -8.97 -1.12
N VAL A 40 9.91 -8.54 -2.16
CA VAL A 40 9.28 -9.43 -3.13
C VAL A 40 9.59 -8.93 -4.54
N TYR A 41 9.95 -9.83 -5.45
CA TYR A 41 10.29 -9.48 -6.85
C TYR A 41 11.41 -8.44 -7.03
N GLY A 42 12.25 -8.26 -6.02
CA GLY A 42 13.32 -7.25 -6.02
C GLY A 42 12.85 -5.85 -5.64
N VAL A 43 11.62 -5.70 -5.12
CA VAL A 43 11.07 -4.45 -4.59
C VAL A 43 10.70 -4.57 -3.12
N HIS A 44 10.62 -3.44 -2.43
CA HIS A 44 10.23 -3.32 -1.04
C HIS A 44 8.72 -3.06 -0.97
N VAL A 45 7.98 -4.06 -0.53
CA VAL A 45 6.52 -4.04 -0.38
C VAL A 45 6.20 -3.69 1.06
N SER A 46 5.36 -2.66 1.26
CA SER A 46 4.86 -2.24 2.58
C SER A 46 3.33 -2.26 2.57
N PRO A 47 2.69 -3.43 2.79
CA PRO A 47 1.27 -3.63 2.52
C PRO A 47 0.36 -2.68 3.30
N ASP A 48 0.63 -2.49 4.58
CA ASP A 48 -0.22 -1.70 5.48
C ASP A 48 -0.09 -0.18 5.24
N PRO A 49 1.14 0.39 5.09
CA PRO A 49 1.30 1.77 4.65
C PRO A 49 0.64 2.06 3.30
N ASP A 50 0.76 1.15 2.33
CA ASP A 50 0.15 1.31 1.01
C ASP A 50 -1.37 1.24 1.08
N LEU A 51 -1.90 0.30 1.84
CA LEU A 51 -3.34 0.16 2.04
C LEU A 51 -3.94 1.41 2.70
N VAL A 52 -3.31 1.94 3.75
CA VAL A 52 -3.72 3.20 4.39
C VAL A 52 -3.69 4.33 3.38
N THR A 53 -2.62 4.43 2.58
CA THR A 53 -2.44 5.47 1.57
C THR A 53 -3.55 5.42 0.51
N TYR A 54 -3.83 4.23 -0.05
CA TYR A 54 -4.84 4.07 -1.09
C TYR A 54 -6.26 4.28 -0.58
N TRP A 55 -6.57 3.89 0.66
CA TRP A 55 -7.84 4.21 1.29
C TRP A 55 -7.99 5.72 1.46
N LEU A 56 -7.03 6.40 2.10
CA LEU A 56 -7.09 7.85 2.35
C LEU A 56 -7.12 8.69 1.07
N ALA A 57 -6.50 8.21 -0.02
CA ALA A 57 -6.50 8.86 -1.32
C ALA A 57 -7.76 8.59 -2.15
N ASP A 58 -8.75 7.86 -1.61
CA ASP A 58 -9.92 7.36 -2.34
C ASP A 58 -9.51 6.65 -3.65
N ALA A 59 -8.36 5.96 -3.65
CA ALA A 59 -7.75 5.29 -4.79
C ALA A 59 -7.83 3.76 -4.70
N ILE A 60 -8.37 3.23 -3.60
CA ILE A 60 -8.51 1.79 -3.37
C ILE A 60 -9.44 1.12 -4.39
N ASP A 61 -9.05 -0.07 -4.82
CA ASP A 61 -9.88 -0.98 -5.61
C ASP A 61 -11.08 -1.53 -4.80
N GLU A 62 -12.16 -1.90 -5.49
CA GLU A 62 -13.38 -2.47 -4.87
C GLU A 62 -13.12 -3.78 -4.11
N ARG A 63 -12.08 -4.53 -4.50
CA ARG A 63 -11.59 -5.72 -3.77
C ARG A 63 -11.13 -5.39 -2.34
N GLY A 64 -10.82 -4.13 -2.06
CA GLY A 64 -10.38 -3.65 -0.75
C GLY A 64 -8.87 -3.71 -0.52
N TYR A 65 -8.08 -4.00 -1.56
CA TYR A 65 -6.62 -3.93 -1.62
C TYR A 65 -6.18 -3.57 -3.04
N GLY A 66 -4.99 -2.98 -3.18
CA GLY A 66 -4.49 -2.48 -4.47
C GLY A 66 -5.22 -1.23 -4.96
N ILE A 67 -4.79 -0.73 -6.12
CA ILE A 67 -5.25 0.52 -6.70
C ILE A 67 -6.44 0.26 -7.64
N ARG A 68 -7.46 1.11 -7.61
CA ARG A 68 -8.63 1.04 -8.49
C ARG A 68 -8.22 1.14 -9.96
N ASP A 69 -8.80 0.27 -10.78
CA ASP A 69 -8.55 0.12 -12.22
C ASP A 69 -7.14 -0.38 -12.56
N ASP A 70 -6.41 -0.95 -11.59
CA ASP A 70 -5.06 -1.44 -11.84
C ASP A 70 -5.05 -2.77 -12.60
N THR A 71 -4.02 -2.97 -13.41
CA THR A 71 -3.86 -4.14 -14.27
C THR A 71 -2.88 -5.14 -13.65
N TRP A 72 -2.79 -6.33 -14.25
CA TRP A 72 -2.01 -7.46 -13.72
C TRP A 72 -1.01 -8.01 -14.74
N GLU A 73 -0.60 -7.20 -15.71
CA GLU A 73 0.15 -7.67 -16.88
C GLU A 73 1.53 -8.17 -16.48
N VAL A 74 2.21 -7.51 -15.52
CA VAL A 74 3.52 -7.97 -15.03
C VAL A 74 3.39 -9.30 -14.29
N MET A 75 2.36 -9.45 -13.46
CA MET A 75 2.13 -10.72 -12.73
C MET A 75 1.79 -11.85 -13.70
N ALA A 76 0.97 -11.59 -14.71
CA ALA A 76 0.65 -12.56 -15.75
C ALA A 76 1.90 -12.99 -16.55
N ALA A 77 2.80 -12.05 -16.87
CA ALA A 77 4.07 -12.35 -17.52
C ALA A 77 5.00 -13.19 -16.63
N PHE A 78 5.03 -12.96 -15.31
CA PHE A 78 5.77 -13.79 -14.37
C PHE A 78 5.26 -15.22 -14.33
N GLU A 79 3.94 -15.40 -14.24
CA GLU A 79 3.30 -16.71 -14.25
C GLU A 79 3.57 -17.45 -15.57
N ALA A 80 3.45 -16.76 -16.71
CA ALA A 80 3.77 -17.32 -18.03
C ALA A 80 5.24 -17.75 -18.17
N ALA A 81 6.16 -17.08 -17.47
CA ALA A 81 7.57 -17.44 -17.40
C ALA A 81 7.87 -18.56 -16.38
N GLY A 82 6.85 -19.17 -15.78
CA GLY A 82 7.00 -20.24 -14.77
C GLY A 82 7.46 -19.73 -13.40
N ARG A 83 7.34 -18.42 -13.13
CA ARG A 83 7.68 -17.82 -11.83
C ARG A 83 6.40 -17.63 -11.00
N PRO A 84 6.37 -18.05 -9.73
CA PRO A 84 5.18 -17.90 -8.90
C PRO A 84 4.92 -16.43 -8.51
N ALA A 85 3.71 -15.96 -8.78
CA ALA A 85 3.20 -14.65 -8.35
C ALA A 85 2.42 -14.74 -7.02
N TRP A 86 3.07 -15.26 -5.97
CA TRP A 86 2.41 -15.51 -4.67
C TRP A 86 1.89 -14.24 -3.98
N PHE A 87 2.58 -13.11 -4.15
CA PHE A 87 2.10 -11.79 -3.73
C PHE A 87 1.73 -11.02 -4.99
N ARG A 88 0.44 -10.80 -5.23
CA ARG A 88 0.04 -10.13 -6.48
C ARG A 88 0.16 -8.62 -6.27
N LEU A 89 1.04 -7.98 -7.03
CA LEU A 89 1.10 -6.52 -7.19
C LEU A 89 0.44 -6.13 -8.51
N GLY A 90 -0.47 -5.16 -8.47
CA GLY A 90 -0.96 -4.53 -9.69
C GLY A 90 0.16 -3.73 -10.37
N ASP A 91 0.00 -3.37 -11.64
CA ASP A 91 1.08 -2.71 -12.39
C ASP A 91 1.43 -1.32 -11.83
N ARG A 92 0.44 -0.56 -11.35
CA ARG A 92 0.67 0.71 -10.64
C ARG A 92 1.13 0.51 -9.20
N ASP A 93 0.63 -0.52 -8.52
CA ASP A 93 1.07 -0.87 -7.17
C ASP A 93 2.56 -1.27 -7.16
N LEU A 94 3.00 -2.02 -8.17
CA LEU A 94 4.40 -2.34 -8.42
C LEU A 94 5.23 -1.07 -8.66
N ALA A 95 4.69 -0.09 -9.40
CA ALA A 95 5.37 1.18 -9.61
C ALA A 95 5.62 1.93 -8.28
N MET A 96 4.66 1.90 -7.36
CA MET A 96 4.84 2.48 -6.01
C MET A 96 5.94 1.77 -5.23
N CYS A 97 6.00 0.44 -5.31
CA CYS A 97 7.05 -0.36 -4.69
C CYS A 97 8.44 -0.05 -5.28
N LEU A 98 8.53 0.11 -6.61
CA LEU A 98 9.78 0.50 -7.30
C LEU A 98 10.29 1.87 -6.83
N VAL A 99 9.41 2.87 -6.78
CA VAL A 99 9.76 4.21 -6.27
C VAL A 99 10.24 4.14 -4.83
N ARG A 100 9.55 3.38 -3.97
CA ARG A 100 9.98 3.18 -2.58
C ARG A 100 11.36 2.53 -2.50
N THR A 101 11.60 1.48 -3.28
CA THR A 101 12.89 0.80 -3.33
C THR A 101 14.02 1.74 -3.75
N GLU A 102 13.81 2.57 -4.77
CA GLU A 102 14.78 3.58 -5.21
C GLU A 102 15.10 4.57 -4.08
N LEU A 103 14.07 5.13 -3.44
CA LEU A 103 14.27 6.08 -2.35
C LEU A 103 15.02 5.45 -1.16
N LEU A 104 14.69 4.21 -0.79
CA LEU A 104 15.39 3.49 0.27
C LEU A 104 16.85 3.21 -0.09
N ALA A 105 17.14 2.84 -1.35
CA ALA A 105 18.50 2.66 -1.85
C ALA A 105 19.32 3.96 -1.80
N ASP A 106 18.67 5.11 -2.02
CA ASP A 106 19.24 6.45 -1.88
C ASP A 106 19.41 6.91 -0.42
N GLY A 107 19.16 6.03 0.55
CA GLY A 107 19.34 6.32 1.98
C GLY A 107 18.18 7.10 2.61
N ARG A 108 17.03 7.20 1.92
CA ARG A 108 15.81 7.68 2.56
C ARG A 108 15.31 6.65 3.56
N ARG A 109 14.39 7.08 4.42
CA ARG A 109 13.71 6.23 5.40
C ARG A 109 12.28 6.05 4.95
N LEU A 110 11.71 4.90 5.34
CA LEU A 110 10.28 4.68 5.30
C LEU A 110 9.56 5.71 6.17
#